data_AF-A0A3P3DFK9-F1
#
_entry.id   AF-A0A3P3DFK9-F1
#
_cell.length_a   1.000
_cell.length_b   1.000
_cell.length_c   1.000
_cell.angle_alpha   90.00
_cell.angle_beta   90.00
_cell.angle_gamma   90.00
#
_symmetry.space_group_name_H-M   'P 1'
#
loop_
_entity.id
_entity.type
_entity.pdbx_description
1 polymer ?
#
loop_
_entity_poly.entity_id
_entity_poly.type
_entity_poly.pdbx_seq_one_letter_code
_entity_poly.pdbx_strand_id
1 'polypeptide(L)'
;MLLSARRISVTPSLLGESPVWDAENEVIYWVDGVGRKIHRHDTRRNSFDEWQMPSMVGSVGLAQGSRLITGLQDGIYEFDTESGDLTPHFQFAAPDERVRFNDGKVDRQGRFLCGTMGIHAEPRGELYRVSPGGKTEVLANGIRISNALSFSPDGRVMYFADSMDRSVRAYRYDSADGALQEPRIHVDTKPYGSGPDGATVDSEGYIWITLVQIGKIGRFDPEGQLDRLIDAPIDMPSCLSFGGPDLNILYMTSIKDSGTGRAVSRHPAGGHMFAIEGLGVTGIAEPRFGQSQEV
;
A
#
# COMPACT_ATOMS: atom_id res chain seq x y z
N MET A 1 -12.35 19.32 15.71
CA MET A 1 -13.34 18.36 15.21
C MET A 1 -13.07 17.02 15.86
N LEU A 2 -14.10 16.22 16.15
CA LEU A 2 -13.93 14.89 16.73
C LEU A 2 -13.66 13.89 15.60
N LEU A 3 -12.59 13.11 15.71
CA LEU A 3 -12.34 12.01 14.77
C LEU A 3 -13.36 10.90 15.02
N SER A 4 -13.90 10.33 13.94
CA SER A 4 -14.73 9.12 13.99
C SER A 4 -14.05 7.99 13.23
N ALA A 5 -14.20 6.77 13.72
CA ALA A 5 -13.73 5.57 13.04
C ALA A 5 -14.85 4.52 13.04
N ARG A 6 -15.15 3.97 11.86
CA ARG A 6 -16.13 2.87 11.70
C ARG A 6 -15.46 1.66 11.11
N ARG A 7 -15.76 0.48 11.66
CA ARG A 7 -15.40 -0.80 11.03
C ARG A 7 -16.23 -1.00 9.78
N ILE A 8 -15.60 -1.36 8.66
CA ILE A 8 -16.28 -1.56 7.38
C ILE A 8 -16.24 -3.01 6.90
N SER A 9 -15.16 -3.76 7.15
CA SER A 9 -15.08 -5.13 6.68
C SER A 9 -15.98 -6.08 7.49
N VAL A 10 -16.57 -7.06 6.81
CA VAL A 10 -17.40 -8.10 7.42
C VAL A 10 -16.53 -9.11 8.18
N THR A 11 -15.42 -9.52 7.58
CA THR A 11 -14.47 -10.47 8.14
C THR A 11 -13.12 -9.79 8.42
N PRO A 12 -12.33 -10.29 9.38
CA PRO A 12 -10.97 -9.84 9.58
C PRO A 12 -10.03 -10.48 8.54
N SER A 13 -9.08 -9.70 8.04
CA SER A 13 -7.93 -10.19 7.27
C SER A 13 -6.85 -10.68 8.23
N LEU A 14 -6.14 -11.74 7.87
CA LEU A 14 -4.95 -12.16 8.60
C LEU A 14 -3.86 -11.09 8.50
N LEU A 15 -3.59 -10.63 7.28
CA LEU A 15 -2.69 -9.53 6.96
C LEU A 15 -3.39 -8.57 5.99
N GLY A 16 -4.23 -7.69 6.52
CA GLY A 16 -4.91 -6.67 5.71
C GLY A 16 -3.91 -5.65 5.20
N GLU A 17 -3.83 -5.43 3.89
CA GLU A 17 -2.82 -4.54 3.27
C GLU A 17 -3.35 -3.84 2.02
N SER A 18 -2.56 -2.87 1.53
CA SER A 18 -2.70 -2.25 0.20
C SER A 18 -4.14 -1.81 -0.13
N PRO A 19 -4.80 -1.00 0.71
CA PRO A 19 -6.08 -0.41 0.34
C PRO A 19 -5.92 0.56 -0.84
N VAL A 20 -6.85 0.52 -1.79
CA VAL A 20 -6.89 1.47 -2.93
C VAL A 20 -8.33 1.81 -3.31
N TRP A 21 -8.61 3.11 -3.34
CA TRP A 21 -9.93 3.66 -3.68
C TRP A 21 -10.06 3.89 -5.18
N ASP A 22 -11.06 3.27 -5.80
CA ASP A 22 -11.50 3.60 -7.16
C ASP A 22 -12.62 4.65 -7.08
N ALA A 23 -12.27 5.91 -7.35
CA ALA A 23 -13.20 7.04 -7.32
C ALA A 23 -14.26 7.00 -8.42
N GLU A 24 -13.98 6.36 -9.57
CA GLU A 24 -14.92 6.25 -10.69
C GLU A 24 -16.06 5.28 -10.34
N ASN A 25 -15.70 4.20 -9.65
CA ASN A 25 -16.63 3.14 -9.28
C ASN A 25 -17.15 3.23 -7.83
N GLU A 26 -16.60 4.15 -7.03
CA GLU A 26 -16.85 4.30 -5.60
C GLU A 26 -16.69 2.99 -4.81
N VAL A 27 -15.59 2.30 -5.09
CA VAL A 27 -15.25 1.02 -4.45
C VAL A 27 -13.87 1.10 -3.80
N ILE A 28 -13.73 0.44 -2.65
CA ILE A 28 -12.44 0.26 -1.98
C ILE A 28 -11.99 -1.19 -2.16
N TYR A 29 -10.77 -1.38 -2.66
CA TYR A 29 -10.10 -2.67 -2.71
C TYR A 29 -9.06 -2.76 -1.59
N TRP A 30 -8.76 -3.96 -1.12
CA TRP A 30 -7.62 -4.26 -0.24
C TRP A 30 -7.28 -5.74 -0.33
N VAL A 31 -6.15 -6.15 0.24
CA VAL A 31 -5.69 -7.54 0.22
C VAL A 31 -5.67 -8.14 1.62
N ASP A 32 -5.89 -9.45 1.71
CA ASP A 32 -5.44 -10.27 2.83
C ASP A 32 -4.25 -11.11 2.36
N GLY A 33 -3.03 -10.67 2.69
CA GLY A 33 -1.82 -11.28 2.13
C GLY A 33 -1.60 -12.72 2.59
N VAL A 34 -1.86 -13.01 3.86
CA VAL A 34 -1.73 -14.37 4.42
C VAL A 34 -2.97 -15.20 4.11
N GLY A 35 -4.16 -14.60 4.13
CA GLY A 35 -5.40 -15.26 3.71
C GLY A 35 -5.49 -15.53 2.21
N ARG A 36 -4.60 -14.93 1.41
CA ARG A 36 -4.54 -15.02 -0.05
C ARG A 36 -5.83 -14.54 -0.71
N LYS A 37 -6.32 -13.36 -0.32
CA LYS A 37 -7.55 -12.80 -0.88
C LYS A 37 -7.36 -11.38 -1.37
N ILE A 38 -8.07 -11.04 -2.44
CA ILE A 38 -8.39 -9.66 -2.77
C ILE A 38 -9.83 -9.43 -2.33
N HIS A 39 -10.09 -8.29 -1.70
CA HIS A 39 -11.42 -7.88 -1.24
C HIS A 39 -11.86 -6.62 -1.98
N ARG A 40 -13.17 -6.47 -2.15
CA ARG A 40 -13.82 -5.25 -2.62
C ARG A 40 -15.01 -4.91 -1.71
N HIS A 41 -15.15 -3.64 -1.36
CA HIS A 41 -16.40 -3.09 -0.81
C HIS A 41 -16.94 -2.03 -1.78
N ASP A 42 -18.09 -2.33 -2.37
CA ASP A 42 -18.86 -1.36 -3.14
C ASP A 42 -19.67 -0.49 -2.17
N THR A 43 -19.29 0.78 -2.06
CA THR A 43 -19.89 1.67 -1.06
C THR A 43 -21.29 2.16 -1.47
N ARG A 44 -21.61 2.17 -2.76
CA ARG A 44 -22.92 2.57 -3.29
C ARG A 44 -23.97 1.48 -3.05
N ARG A 45 -23.57 0.21 -3.25
CA ARG A 45 -24.44 -0.96 -3.09
C ARG A 45 -24.35 -1.58 -1.70
N ASN A 46 -23.35 -1.19 -0.92
CA ASN A 46 -22.98 -1.81 0.34
C ASN A 46 -22.82 -3.35 0.23
N SER A 47 -22.15 -3.79 -0.83
CA SER A 47 -21.86 -5.20 -1.10
C SER A 47 -20.37 -5.49 -1.01
N PHE A 48 -20.05 -6.74 -0.66
CA PHE A 48 -18.68 -7.20 -0.47
C PHE A 48 -18.41 -8.35 -1.42
N ASP A 49 -17.26 -8.29 -2.08
CA ASP A 49 -16.75 -9.37 -2.91
C ASP A 49 -15.37 -9.79 -2.39
N GLU A 50 -15.06 -11.07 -2.57
CA GLU A 50 -13.72 -11.60 -2.30
C GLU A 50 -13.32 -12.60 -3.38
N TRP A 51 -12.04 -12.58 -3.75
CA TRP A 51 -11.46 -13.51 -4.70
C TRP A 51 -10.28 -14.22 -4.06
N GLN A 52 -10.32 -15.55 -4.10
CA GLN A 52 -9.22 -16.39 -3.62
C GLN A 52 -8.07 -16.37 -4.64
N MET A 53 -6.89 -15.94 -4.18
CA MET A 53 -5.67 -15.91 -4.98
C MET A 53 -4.90 -17.24 -4.85
N PRO A 54 -4.10 -17.61 -5.87
CA PRO A 54 -3.34 -18.87 -5.88
C PRO A 54 -2.20 -18.88 -4.84
N SER A 55 -1.65 -17.72 -4.51
CA SER A 55 -0.54 -17.54 -3.56
C SER A 55 -0.75 -16.28 -2.71
N MET A 56 0.22 -15.97 -1.83
CA MET A 56 0.17 -14.73 -1.05
C MET A 56 0.12 -13.51 -1.99
N VAL A 57 -0.75 -12.56 -1.65
CA VAL A 57 -0.91 -11.30 -2.38
C VAL A 57 -0.33 -10.17 -1.55
N GLY A 58 0.64 -9.45 -2.10
CA GLY A 58 1.30 -8.34 -1.41
C GLY A 58 0.54 -7.02 -1.53
N SER A 59 0.06 -6.72 -2.74
CA SER A 59 -0.50 -5.42 -3.06
C SER A 59 -1.42 -5.44 -4.28
N VAL A 60 -2.28 -4.43 -4.38
CA VAL A 60 -3.14 -4.16 -5.53
C VAL A 60 -3.06 -2.70 -5.94
N GLY A 61 -3.14 -2.44 -7.24
CA GLY A 61 -3.34 -1.12 -7.83
C GLY A 61 -4.48 -1.15 -8.83
N LEU A 62 -5.09 0.01 -9.11
CA LEU A 62 -6.14 0.09 -10.12
C LEU A 62 -5.54 -0.14 -11.51
N ALA A 63 -6.28 -0.84 -12.38
CA ALA A 63 -6.00 -0.90 -13.82
C ALA A 63 -7.25 -0.50 -14.61
N GLN A 64 -7.19 -0.63 -15.94
CA GLN A 64 -8.30 -0.24 -16.84
C GLN A 64 -9.51 -1.18 -16.70
N GLY A 65 -10.72 -0.61 -16.76
CA GLY A 65 -11.96 -1.38 -16.72
C GLY A 65 -12.16 -2.11 -15.38
N SER A 66 -12.49 -3.40 -15.43
CA SER A 66 -12.70 -4.28 -14.27
C SER A 66 -11.40 -4.81 -13.63
N ARG A 67 -10.24 -4.30 -14.04
CA ARG A 67 -8.94 -4.92 -13.72
C ARG A 67 -8.19 -4.21 -12.60
N LEU A 68 -7.36 -4.99 -11.94
CA LEU A 68 -6.35 -4.57 -10.98
C LEU A 68 -4.97 -5.04 -11.45
N ILE A 69 -3.90 -4.33 -11.07
CA ILE A 69 -2.53 -4.85 -11.13
C ILE A 69 -2.17 -5.37 -9.73
N THR A 70 -1.59 -6.56 -9.60
CA THR A 70 -1.35 -7.21 -8.30
C THR A 70 0.00 -7.92 -8.24
N GLY A 71 0.65 -7.86 -7.07
CA GLY A 71 1.86 -8.61 -6.77
C GLY A 71 1.53 -9.90 -6.02
N LEU A 72 1.69 -11.05 -6.68
CA LEU A 72 1.58 -12.37 -6.09
C LEU A 72 2.97 -12.94 -5.78
N GLN A 73 3.07 -14.00 -4.99
CA GLN A 73 4.37 -14.53 -4.54
C GLN A 73 5.41 -14.75 -5.65
N ASP A 74 4.99 -15.17 -6.85
CA ASP A 74 5.87 -15.53 -7.98
C ASP A 74 5.96 -14.48 -9.10
N GLY A 75 5.20 -13.38 -9.01
CA GLY A 75 5.14 -12.41 -10.10
C GLY A 75 4.12 -11.29 -9.92
N ILE A 76 4.03 -10.45 -10.94
CA ILE A 76 3.09 -9.34 -11.06
C ILE A 76 2.12 -9.66 -12.19
N TYR A 77 0.83 -9.51 -11.90
CA TYR A 77 -0.27 -9.91 -12.77
C TYR A 77 -1.32 -8.81 -12.88
N GLU A 78 -1.95 -8.68 -14.04
CA GLU A 78 -3.26 -8.05 -14.14
C GLU A 78 -4.33 -9.07 -13.75
N PHE A 79 -5.21 -8.70 -12.83
CA PHE A 79 -6.32 -9.49 -12.33
C PHE A 79 -7.65 -8.89 -12.80
N ASP A 80 -8.48 -9.68 -13.48
CA ASP A 80 -9.82 -9.27 -13.91
C ASP A 80 -10.88 -9.65 -12.88
N THR A 81 -11.54 -8.67 -12.27
CA THR A 81 -12.52 -8.92 -11.20
C THR A 81 -13.83 -9.53 -11.69
N GLU A 82 -14.10 -9.51 -13.00
CA GLU A 82 -15.30 -10.12 -13.59
C GLU A 82 -15.09 -11.60 -13.93
N SER A 83 -13.99 -11.94 -14.61
CA SER A 83 -13.70 -13.33 -15.00
C SER A 83 -12.94 -14.11 -13.94
N GLY A 84 -12.17 -13.42 -13.09
CA GLY A 84 -11.24 -14.03 -12.15
C GLY A 84 -9.88 -14.39 -12.76
N ASP A 85 -9.61 -13.99 -14.00
CA ASP A 85 -8.38 -14.34 -14.71
C ASP A 85 -7.17 -13.53 -14.23
N LEU A 86 -5.99 -14.16 -14.29
CA LEU A 86 -4.69 -13.55 -14.01
C LEU A 86 -3.83 -13.56 -15.27
N THR A 87 -3.44 -12.38 -15.75
CA THR A 87 -2.56 -12.20 -16.91
C THR A 87 -1.18 -11.74 -16.44
N PRO A 88 -0.09 -12.49 -16.69
CA PRO A 88 1.23 -12.13 -16.18
C PRO A 88 1.81 -10.92 -16.92
N HIS A 89 2.38 -9.99 -16.15
CA HIS A 89 3.23 -8.90 -16.64
C HIS A 89 4.71 -9.14 -16.33
N PHE A 90 4.98 -9.80 -15.21
CA PHE A 90 6.31 -10.20 -14.79
C PHE A 90 6.23 -11.48 -13.96
N GLN A 91 7.15 -12.41 -14.18
CA GLN A 91 7.27 -13.62 -13.37
C GLN A 91 8.76 -13.91 -13.11
N PHE A 92 9.06 -14.43 -11.93
CA PHE A 92 10.40 -14.91 -11.65
C PHE A 92 10.72 -16.13 -12.50
N ALA A 93 11.88 -16.11 -13.17
CA ALA A 93 12.39 -17.29 -13.87
C ALA A 93 12.62 -18.48 -12.90
N ALA A 94 12.98 -18.16 -11.65
CA ALA A 94 13.14 -19.13 -10.57
C ALA A 94 12.67 -18.49 -9.23
N PRO A 95 11.40 -18.72 -8.83
CA PRO A 95 10.87 -18.21 -7.56
C PRO A 95 11.64 -18.74 -6.33
N ASP A 96 11.99 -17.85 -5.40
CA ASP A 96 12.53 -18.21 -4.08
C ASP A 96 11.38 -18.20 -3.07
N GLU A 97 11.05 -19.33 -2.47
CA GLU A 97 9.96 -19.45 -1.48
C GLU A 97 10.14 -18.56 -0.25
N ARG A 98 11.37 -18.05 0.00
CA ARG A 98 11.65 -17.12 1.09
C ARG A 98 11.37 -15.66 0.73
N VAL A 99 11.00 -15.38 -0.51
CA VAL A 99 10.69 -14.05 -1.02
C VAL A 99 9.24 -13.99 -1.43
N ARG A 100 8.59 -12.87 -1.10
CA ARG A 100 7.26 -12.54 -1.62
C ARG A 100 7.17 -11.07 -1.94
N PHE A 101 6.27 -10.69 -2.84
CA PHE A 101 5.86 -9.30 -2.96
C PHE A 101 5.16 -8.82 -1.69
N ASN A 102 5.37 -7.55 -1.35
CA ASN A 102 4.77 -6.84 -0.23
C ASN A 102 4.07 -5.58 -0.76
N ASP A 103 4.44 -4.39 -0.29
CA ASP A 103 3.80 -3.15 -0.67
C ASP A 103 4.04 -2.77 -2.15
N GLY A 104 3.02 -2.17 -2.75
CA GLY A 104 2.97 -1.84 -4.17
C GLY A 104 1.95 -0.76 -4.46
N LYS A 105 2.28 0.11 -5.42
CA LYS A 105 1.46 1.25 -5.82
C LYS A 105 1.69 1.63 -7.28
N VAL A 106 0.65 2.13 -7.94
CA VAL A 106 0.76 2.71 -9.28
C VAL A 106 1.30 4.13 -9.16
N ASP A 107 2.36 4.46 -9.89
CA ASP A 107 2.91 5.81 -9.93
C ASP A 107 2.06 6.76 -10.78
N ARG A 108 2.39 8.05 -10.75
CA ARG A 108 1.65 9.08 -11.49
C ARG A 108 1.79 8.97 -13.01
N GLN A 109 2.62 8.07 -13.51
CA GLN A 109 2.82 7.77 -14.93
C GLN A 109 2.10 6.48 -15.36
N GLY A 110 1.37 5.82 -14.46
CA GLY A 110 0.65 4.58 -14.76
C GLY A 110 1.53 3.33 -14.79
N ARG A 111 2.71 3.36 -14.16
CA ARG A 111 3.59 2.20 -13.95
C ARG A 111 3.31 1.62 -12.57
N PHE A 112 3.40 0.30 -12.42
CA PHE A 112 3.24 -0.35 -11.12
C PHE A 112 4.60 -0.56 -10.48
N LEU A 113 4.80 0.00 -9.29
CA LEU A 113 5.96 -0.29 -8.46
C LEU A 113 5.54 -1.24 -7.37
N CYS A 114 6.34 -2.27 -7.14
CA CYS A 114 6.04 -3.29 -6.13
C CYS A 114 7.35 -3.83 -5.59
N GLY A 115 7.51 -3.82 -4.27
CA GLY A 115 8.71 -4.34 -3.64
C GLY A 115 8.49 -5.70 -3.02
N THR A 116 9.53 -6.53 -3.07
CA THR A 116 9.56 -7.81 -2.38
C THR A 116 10.22 -7.70 -1.02
N MET A 117 10.08 -8.77 -0.23
CA MET A 117 10.69 -8.89 1.09
C MET A 117 11.09 -10.33 1.38
N GLY A 118 12.05 -10.51 2.28
CA GLY A 118 12.29 -11.81 2.92
C GLY A 118 11.15 -12.13 3.90
N ILE A 119 10.62 -13.35 3.88
CA ILE A 119 9.52 -13.78 4.78
C ILE A 119 9.89 -13.55 6.26
N HIS A 120 11.17 -13.71 6.62
CA HIS A 120 11.70 -13.46 7.97
C HIS A 120 12.56 -12.18 8.05
N ALA A 121 12.36 -11.23 7.12
CA ALA A 121 13.15 -10.00 6.99
C ALA A 121 14.64 -10.21 6.69
N GLU A 122 14.97 -11.29 5.97
CA GLU A 122 16.25 -11.39 5.29
C GLU A 122 16.36 -10.29 4.20
N PRO A 123 17.56 -9.72 3.98
CA PRO A 123 17.77 -8.65 2.98
C PRO A 123 17.80 -9.24 1.56
N ARG A 124 16.68 -9.82 1.13
CA ARG A 124 16.48 -10.50 -0.16
C ARG A 124 15.55 -9.74 -1.10
N GLY A 125 14.85 -8.74 -0.57
CA GLY A 125 13.86 -7.97 -1.31
C GLY A 125 14.50 -7.05 -2.34
N GLU A 126 13.73 -6.80 -3.38
CA GLU A 126 14.02 -5.91 -4.49
C GLU A 126 12.80 -5.02 -4.75
N LEU A 127 13.02 -3.80 -5.20
CA LEU A 127 11.96 -2.89 -5.63
C LEU A 127 11.84 -2.95 -7.16
N TYR A 128 10.70 -3.40 -7.66
CA TYR A 128 10.45 -3.50 -9.10
C TYR A 128 9.62 -2.31 -9.59
N ARG A 129 9.86 -1.91 -10.84
CA ARG A 129 8.98 -1.03 -11.63
C ARG A 129 8.58 -1.75 -12.89
N VAL A 130 7.28 -1.93 -13.09
CA VAL A 130 6.66 -2.59 -14.25
C VAL A 130 5.87 -1.58 -15.05
N SER A 131 6.16 -1.50 -16.34
CA SER A 131 5.41 -0.68 -17.29
C SER A 131 4.23 -1.47 -17.90
N PRO A 132 3.21 -0.78 -18.42
CA PRO A 132 2.10 -1.41 -19.15
C PRO A 132 2.52 -2.23 -20.37
N GLY A 133 3.67 -1.89 -20.97
CA GLY A 133 4.26 -2.63 -22.08
C GLY A 133 5.07 -3.87 -21.67
N GLY A 134 5.07 -4.24 -20.38
CA GLY A 134 5.78 -5.41 -19.84
C GLY A 134 7.27 -5.20 -19.54
N LYS A 135 7.83 -4.02 -19.84
CA LYS A 135 9.21 -3.68 -19.40
C LYS A 135 9.24 -3.66 -17.87
N THR A 136 10.16 -4.43 -17.30
CA THR A 136 10.39 -4.53 -15.85
C THR A 136 11.82 -4.11 -15.50
N GLU A 137 11.96 -3.32 -14.44
CA GLU A 137 13.25 -2.82 -13.94
C GLU A 137 13.37 -3.08 -12.43
N VAL A 138 14.58 -3.41 -11.97
CA VAL A 138 14.92 -3.46 -10.55
C VAL A 138 15.55 -2.13 -10.15
N LEU A 139 14.91 -1.42 -9.22
CA LEU A 139 15.31 -0.08 -8.78
C LEU A 139 16.17 -0.09 -7.52
N ALA A 140 15.99 -1.09 -6.66
CA ALA A 140 16.74 -1.27 -5.42
C ALA A 140 16.76 -2.76 -5.03
N ASN A 141 17.74 -3.15 -4.22
CA ASN A 141 17.93 -4.52 -3.72
C ASN A 141 18.38 -4.50 -2.25
N GLY A 142 18.49 -5.68 -1.64
CA GLY A 142 18.90 -5.83 -0.24
C GLY A 142 17.83 -5.39 0.77
N ILE A 143 16.57 -5.30 0.33
CA ILE A 143 15.45 -4.84 1.16
C ILE A 143 15.00 -5.96 2.09
N ARG A 144 14.76 -5.64 3.37
CA ARG A 144 14.25 -6.61 4.35
C ARG A 144 12.72 -6.64 4.38
N ILE A 145 12.08 -5.48 4.45
CA ILE A 145 10.61 -5.35 4.41
C ILE A 145 10.23 -4.10 3.60
N SER A 146 9.86 -4.28 2.33
CA SER A 146 9.46 -3.19 1.44
C SER A 146 8.12 -2.57 1.87
N ASN A 147 8.08 -1.27 2.13
CA ASN A 147 6.88 -0.58 2.64
C ASN A 147 6.89 0.93 2.32
N ALA A 148 5.80 1.59 2.73
CA ALA A 148 5.56 3.03 2.62
C ALA A 148 5.66 3.58 1.19
N LEU A 149 5.44 2.74 0.18
CA LEU A 149 5.59 3.13 -1.23
C LEU A 149 4.48 4.11 -1.62
N SER A 150 4.86 5.36 -1.84
CA SER A 150 3.93 6.43 -2.20
C SER A 150 4.61 7.52 -3.02
N PHE A 151 3.83 8.43 -3.60
CA PHE A 151 4.33 9.46 -4.51
C PHE A 151 3.76 10.83 -4.14
N SER A 152 4.58 11.88 -4.20
CA SER A 152 4.11 13.26 -4.05
C SER A 152 2.97 13.58 -5.03
N PRO A 153 2.08 14.55 -4.72
CA PRO A 153 0.96 14.94 -5.59
C PRO A 153 1.34 15.20 -7.06
N ASP A 154 2.54 15.70 -7.33
CA ASP A 154 3.05 15.95 -8.69
C ASP A 154 3.85 14.79 -9.29
N GLY A 155 4.01 13.69 -8.56
CA GLY A 155 4.77 12.50 -8.95
C GLY A 155 6.29 12.68 -8.99
N ARG A 156 6.84 13.83 -8.57
CA ARG A 156 8.28 14.11 -8.66
C ARG A 156 9.10 13.52 -7.52
N VAL A 157 8.45 13.03 -6.47
CA VAL A 157 9.08 12.39 -5.32
C VAL A 157 8.44 11.04 -5.11
N MET A 158 9.27 10.00 -5.03
CA MET A 158 8.87 8.68 -4.55
C MET A 158 9.32 8.54 -3.10
N TYR A 159 8.38 8.19 -2.23
CA TYR A 159 8.65 7.80 -0.85
C TYR A 159 8.69 6.29 -0.76
N PHE A 160 9.66 5.78 0.00
CA PHE A 160 9.86 4.34 0.16
C PHE A 160 10.60 4.04 1.46
N ALA A 161 10.29 2.91 2.10
CA ALA A 161 10.98 2.43 3.28
C ALA A 161 11.32 0.94 3.18
N ASP A 162 12.48 0.59 3.74
CA ASP A 162 12.62 -0.71 4.39
C ASP A 162 12.19 -0.49 5.85
N SER A 163 11.11 -1.13 6.31
CA SER A 163 10.59 -0.91 7.66
C SER A 163 11.64 -1.15 8.75
N MET A 164 12.61 -2.03 8.51
CA MET A 164 13.68 -2.35 9.46
C MET A 164 14.70 -1.22 9.64
N ASP A 165 14.76 -0.26 8.69
CA ASP A 165 15.60 0.93 8.80
C ASP A 165 14.97 2.02 9.68
N ARG A 166 13.66 1.92 9.95
CA ARG A 166 12.87 2.90 10.71
C ARG A 166 13.01 4.32 10.15
N SER A 167 13.02 4.43 8.83
CA SER A 167 13.03 5.70 8.13
C SER A 167 12.33 5.60 6.78
N VAL A 168 11.62 6.65 6.41
CA VAL A 168 11.11 6.83 5.05
C VAL A 168 12.11 7.68 4.28
N ARG A 169 12.50 7.18 3.11
CA ARG A 169 13.40 7.85 2.17
C ARG A 169 12.59 8.56 1.09
N ALA A 170 13.02 9.76 0.71
CA ALA A 170 12.47 10.48 -0.43
C ALA A 170 13.48 10.47 -1.58
N TYR A 171 13.07 9.90 -2.70
CA TYR A 171 13.83 9.85 -3.94
C TYR A 171 13.29 10.89 -4.90
N ARG A 172 14.18 11.62 -5.57
CA ARG A 172 13.79 12.33 -6.79
C ARG A 172 13.34 11.28 -7.79
N TYR A 173 12.10 11.41 -8.25
CA TYR A 173 11.47 10.48 -9.17
C TYR A 173 11.17 11.27 -10.43
N ASP A 174 12.06 11.19 -11.42
CA ASP A 174 11.77 11.75 -12.72
C ASP A 174 10.77 10.84 -13.45
N SER A 175 9.95 11.44 -14.31
CA SER A 175 9.02 10.70 -15.17
C SER A 175 9.75 9.89 -16.24
N ALA A 176 11.08 9.99 -16.31
CA ALA A 176 11.90 9.25 -17.24
C ALA A 176 12.20 7.84 -16.69
N ASP A 177 12.59 6.95 -17.59
CA ASP A 177 13.16 5.68 -17.19
C ASP A 177 14.61 5.91 -16.74
N GLY A 178 14.95 5.38 -15.58
CA GLY A 178 16.26 5.61 -14.96
C GLY A 178 16.39 4.97 -13.58
N ALA A 179 17.64 4.85 -13.12
CA ALA A 179 17.97 4.39 -11.78
C ALA A 179 17.62 5.45 -10.73
N LEU A 180 17.20 5.00 -9.55
CA LEU A 180 16.99 5.88 -8.40
C LEU A 180 18.31 6.54 -8.00
N GLN A 181 18.28 7.87 -7.84
CA GLN A 181 19.40 8.63 -7.30
C GLN A 181 19.46 8.51 -5.77
N GLU A 182 20.55 8.99 -5.16
CA GLU A 182 20.71 8.95 -3.71
C GLU A 182 19.54 9.67 -3.00
N PRO A 183 18.83 9.00 -2.08
CA PRO A 183 17.70 9.58 -1.39
C PRO A 183 18.15 10.48 -0.24
N ARG A 184 17.25 11.38 0.16
CA ARG A 184 17.30 11.97 1.52
C ARG A 184 16.48 11.13 2.49
N ILE A 185 16.89 11.08 3.75
CA ILE A 185 15.97 10.67 4.83
C ILE A 185 14.90 11.75 4.93
N HIS A 186 13.65 11.36 4.78
CA HIS A 186 12.51 12.25 4.88
C HIS A 186 11.90 12.19 6.28
N VAL A 187 11.51 11.00 6.74
CA VAL A 187 10.93 10.79 8.07
C VAL A 187 11.80 9.81 8.86
N ASP A 188 12.20 10.17 10.07
CA ASP A 188 12.81 9.26 11.05
C ASP A 188 11.72 8.75 12.00
N THR A 189 11.45 7.45 11.97
CA THR A 189 10.43 6.84 12.85
C THR A 189 11.02 6.21 14.10
N LYS A 190 12.35 6.21 14.28
CA LYS A 190 13.01 5.68 15.48
C LYS A 190 12.50 6.32 16.77
N PRO A 191 12.28 7.65 16.86
CA PRO A 191 11.77 8.28 18.09
C PRO A 191 10.39 7.77 18.52
N TYR A 192 9.59 7.25 17.57
CA TYR A 192 8.27 6.68 17.85
C TYR A 192 8.31 5.19 18.18
N GLY A 193 9.48 4.55 18.19
CA GLY A 193 9.61 3.12 18.52
C GLY A 193 8.97 2.17 17.50
N SER A 194 8.76 2.63 16.27
CA SER A 194 8.01 1.93 15.23
C SER A 194 8.73 1.98 13.88
N GLY A 195 8.63 0.92 13.08
CA GLY A 195 8.97 0.96 11.66
C GLY A 195 7.78 1.53 10.86
N PRO A 196 8.03 2.27 9.77
CA PRO A 196 6.95 2.67 8.88
C PRO A 196 6.39 1.43 8.18
N ASP A 197 5.07 1.31 8.12
CA ASP A 197 4.39 0.26 7.35
C ASP A 197 3.80 0.90 6.07
N GLY A 198 2.51 0.73 5.76
CA GLY A 198 1.87 1.38 4.64
C GLY A 198 1.73 2.90 4.75
N ALA A 199 1.75 3.59 3.60
CA ALA A 199 1.66 5.04 3.53
C ALA A 199 0.81 5.57 2.37
N THR A 200 0.28 6.77 2.54
CA THR A 200 -0.39 7.55 1.49
C THR A 200 -0.07 9.03 1.61
N VAL A 201 -0.39 9.83 0.60
CA VAL A 201 -0.25 11.29 0.65
C VAL A 201 -1.61 11.97 0.61
N ASP A 202 -1.71 13.15 1.24
CA ASP A 202 -2.88 14.02 1.06
C ASP A 202 -2.67 15.07 -0.02
N SER A 203 -3.74 15.81 -0.33
CA SER A 203 -3.76 16.88 -1.34
C SER A 203 -2.86 18.07 -1.00
N GLU A 204 -2.45 18.22 0.26
CA GLU A 204 -1.53 19.26 0.72
C GLU A 204 -0.06 18.80 0.59
N GLY A 205 0.19 17.56 0.17
CA GLY A 205 1.53 16.99 0.00
C GLY A 205 2.13 16.39 1.26
N TYR A 206 1.34 16.21 2.32
CA TYR A 206 1.80 15.54 3.54
C TYR A 206 1.70 14.03 3.39
N ILE A 207 2.67 13.30 3.95
CA ILE A 207 2.66 11.84 3.99
C ILE A 207 2.02 11.33 5.28
N TRP A 208 1.09 10.39 5.15
CA TRP A 208 0.44 9.66 6.25
C TRP A 208 1.03 8.26 6.32
N ILE A 209 1.51 7.86 7.50
CA ILE A 209 2.23 6.60 7.72
C ILE A 209 1.62 5.88 8.92
N THR A 210 1.34 4.58 8.77
CA THR A 210 1.03 3.71 9.91
C THR A 210 2.29 3.40 10.70
N LEU A 211 2.20 3.62 12.01
CA LEU A 211 3.22 3.27 12.98
C LEU A 211 2.74 2.00 13.71
N VAL A 212 2.85 0.86 13.02
CA VAL A 212 2.23 -0.42 13.38
C VAL A 212 2.56 -0.88 14.81
N GLN A 213 3.80 -0.75 15.29
CA GLN A 213 4.18 -1.25 16.62
C GLN A 213 3.58 -0.44 17.79
N ILE A 214 3.01 0.74 17.52
CA ILE A 214 2.46 1.61 18.56
C ILE A 214 0.98 1.94 18.35
N GLY A 215 0.31 1.38 17.35
CA GLY A 215 -1.11 1.60 17.11
C GLY A 215 -1.47 3.05 16.76
N LYS A 216 -0.63 3.74 15.98
CA LYS A 216 -0.82 5.15 15.61
C LYS A 216 -0.66 5.40 14.12
N ILE A 217 -1.18 6.54 13.67
CA ILE A 217 -0.95 7.10 12.34
C ILE A 217 -0.25 8.45 12.51
N GLY A 218 0.88 8.64 11.83
CA GLY A 218 1.60 9.91 11.76
C GLY A 218 1.39 10.60 10.43
N ARG A 219 1.10 11.90 10.45
CA ARG A 219 1.10 12.79 9.29
C ARG A 219 2.35 13.67 9.36
N PHE A 220 3.15 13.67 8.30
CA PHE A 220 4.40 14.40 8.21
C PHE A 220 4.37 15.40 7.05
N ASP A 221 4.91 16.59 7.27
CA ASP A 221 4.98 17.64 6.27
C ASP A 221 5.97 17.32 5.13
N PRO A 222 5.99 18.10 4.02
CA PRO A 222 6.91 17.88 2.90
C PRO A 222 8.40 17.91 3.27
N GLU A 223 8.76 18.53 4.38
CA GLU A 223 10.10 18.54 4.95
C GLU A 223 10.40 17.26 5.73
N GLY A 224 9.38 16.63 6.32
CA GLY A 224 9.39 15.37 7.05
C GLY A 224 9.21 15.51 8.55
N GLN A 225 8.75 16.68 9.01
CA GLN A 225 8.42 16.94 10.41
C GLN A 225 7.01 16.45 10.72
N LEU A 226 6.82 15.98 11.95
CA LEU A 226 5.51 15.51 12.41
C LEU A 226 4.54 16.69 12.54
N ASP A 227 3.45 16.66 11.77
CA ASP A 227 2.33 17.58 11.87
C ASP A 227 1.29 17.07 12.87
N ARG A 228 0.89 15.80 12.72
CA ARG A 228 -0.14 15.17 13.53
C ARG A 228 0.20 13.74 13.85
N LEU A 229 -0.05 13.32 15.09
CA LEU A 229 0.04 11.94 15.53
C LEU A 229 -1.31 11.55 16.14
N ILE A 230 -2.02 10.63 15.50
CA ILE A 230 -3.37 10.21 15.92
C ILE A 230 -3.36 8.74 16.35
N ASP A 231 -4.21 8.41 17.32
CA ASP A 231 -4.49 7.02 17.67
C ASP A 231 -5.21 6.34 16.51
N ALA A 232 -4.73 5.16 16.12
CA ALA A 232 -5.51 4.28 15.27
C ALA A 232 -6.65 3.66 16.10
N PRO A 233 -7.80 3.31 15.50
CA PRO A 233 -8.87 2.59 16.19
C PRO A 233 -8.49 1.14 16.57
N ILE A 234 -7.25 0.72 16.31
CA ILE A 234 -6.74 -0.64 16.46
C ILE A 234 -5.25 -0.65 16.83
N ASP A 235 -4.76 -1.73 17.43
CA ASP A 235 -3.37 -1.88 17.88
C ASP A 235 -2.36 -2.18 16.76
N MET A 236 -2.80 -2.78 15.64
CA MET A 236 -1.94 -3.15 14.51
C MET A 236 -2.44 -2.56 13.18
N PRO A 237 -2.46 -1.23 13.00
CA PRO A 237 -2.78 -0.61 11.72
C PRO A 237 -1.66 -0.89 10.70
N SER A 238 -2.02 -1.25 9.48
CA SER A 238 -1.03 -1.66 8.46
C SER A 238 -0.87 -0.68 7.32
N CYS A 239 -1.93 -0.28 6.63
CA CYS A 239 -1.83 0.59 5.45
C CYS A 239 -3.04 1.52 5.30
N LEU A 240 -2.90 2.53 4.44
CA LEU A 240 -3.78 3.69 4.33
C LEU A 240 -4.13 4.02 2.89
N SER A 241 -5.36 4.47 2.66
CA SER A 241 -5.80 5.05 1.40
C SER A 241 -6.87 6.11 1.65
N PHE A 242 -6.77 7.25 0.99
CA PHE A 242 -7.86 8.21 0.99
C PHE A 242 -8.93 7.78 -0.02
N GLY A 243 -10.19 7.99 0.33
CA GLY A 243 -11.32 7.66 -0.51
C GLY A 243 -12.62 8.33 -0.06
N GLY A 244 -13.73 7.76 -0.51
CA GLY A 244 -15.04 8.40 -0.44
C GLY A 244 -15.25 9.39 -1.59
N PRO A 245 -16.49 9.85 -1.81
CA PRO A 245 -16.82 10.75 -2.92
C PRO A 245 -16.01 12.05 -2.92
N ASP A 246 -15.69 12.58 -1.73
CA ASP A 246 -14.93 13.82 -1.54
C ASP A 246 -13.45 13.57 -1.19
N LEU A 247 -12.97 12.32 -1.27
CA LEU A 247 -11.62 11.91 -0.87
C LEU A 247 -11.25 12.30 0.58
N ASN A 248 -12.23 12.47 1.47
CA ASN A 248 -12.04 12.92 2.86
C ASN A 248 -12.13 11.78 3.90
N ILE A 249 -12.26 10.53 3.45
CA ILE A 249 -12.26 9.34 4.28
C ILE A 249 -10.88 8.69 4.20
N LEU A 250 -10.22 8.48 5.33
CA LEU A 250 -9.00 7.67 5.40
C LEU A 250 -9.37 6.23 5.72
N TYR A 251 -9.32 5.38 4.70
CA TYR A 251 -9.42 3.95 4.86
C TYR A 251 -8.13 3.38 5.42
N MET A 252 -8.25 2.47 6.39
CA MET A 252 -7.14 1.87 7.10
C MET A 252 -7.34 0.37 7.23
N THR A 253 -6.39 -0.41 6.71
CA THR A 253 -6.30 -1.86 6.94
C THR A 253 -5.60 -2.15 8.27
N SER A 254 -5.77 -3.37 8.79
CA SER A 254 -5.08 -3.81 9.99
C SER A 254 -4.71 -5.30 9.93
N ILE A 255 -3.86 -5.71 10.86
CA ILE A 255 -3.29 -7.07 10.93
C ILE A 255 -3.99 -7.85 12.04
N LYS A 256 -4.48 -9.05 11.75
CA LYS A 256 -4.87 -10.01 12.79
C LYS A 256 -3.65 -10.83 13.23
N ASP A 257 -3.02 -11.49 12.27
CA ASP A 257 -1.80 -12.27 12.45
C ASP A 257 -1.05 -12.35 11.11
N SER A 258 0.13 -11.73 11.08
CA SER A 258 1.02 -11.73 9.91
C SER A 258 1.60 -13.10 9.55
N GLY A 259 1.37 -14.15 10.37
CA GLY A 259 1.91 -15.50 10.19
C GLY A 259 3.42 -15.62 10.48
N THR A 260 4.09 -14.50 10.78
CA THR A 260 5.54 -14.46 11.06
C THR A 260 5.87 -14.32 12.55
N GLY A 261 4.84 -14.19 13.40
CA GLY A 261 4.99 -13.90 14.83
C GLY A 261 5.41 -12.47 15.17
N ARG A 262 5.74 -11.62 14.17
CA ARG A 262 6.19 -10.23 14.38
C ARG A 262 5.05 -9.25 14.62
N ALA A 263 3.94 -9.43 13.91
CA ALA A 263 2.75 -8.60 14.03
C ALA A 263 1.54 -9.51 14.27
N VAL A 264 1.02 -9.47 15.50
CA VAL A 264 -0.15 -10.22 15.95
C VAL A 264 -1.00 -9.28 16.81
N SER A 265 -2.21 -8.97 16.36
CA SER A 265 -3.13 -8.10 17.10
C SER A 265 -3.73 -8.84 18.29
N ARG A 266 -3.76 -8.15 19.43
CA ARG A 266 -4.43 -8.60 20.65
C ARG A 266 -5.83 -8.01 20.77
N HIS A 267 -6.15 -7.03 19.94
CA HIS A 267 -7.45 -6.41 19.93
C HIS A 267 -8.52 -7.34 19.33
N PRO A 268 -9.75 -7.40 19.87
CA PRO A 268 -10.82 -8.26 19.36
C PRO A 268 -11.17 -8.00 17.89
N ALA A 269 -11.04 -6.74 17.46
CA ALA A 269 -11.28 -6.31 16.08
C ALA A 269 -10.03 -6.30 15.18
N GLY A 270 -8.92 -6.92 15.59
CA GLY A 270 -7.71 -7.01 14.76
C GLY A 270 -7.99 -7.64 13.40
N GLY A 271 -7.36 -7.12 12.35
CA GLY A 271 -7.56 -7.57 10.97
C GLY A 271 -8.72 -6.90 10.23
N HIS A 272 -9.59 -6.17 10.93
CA HIS A 272 -10.68 -5.46 10.25
C HIS A 272 -10.20 -4.18 9.57
N MET A 273 -10.92 -3.80 8.53
CA MET A 273 -10.76 -2.52 7.86
C MET A 273 -11.62 -1.44 8.51
N PHE A 274 -11.09 -0.22 8.60
CA PHE A 274 -11.76 0.94 9.17
C PHE A 274 -11.80 2.10 8.18
N ALA A 275 -12.86 2.90 8.26
CA ALA A 275 -12.97 4.21 7.63
C ALA A 275 -12.90 5.28 8.73
N ILE A 276 -11.96 6.22 8.59
CA ILE A 276 -11.68 7.29 9.54
C ILE A 276 -12.06 8.63 8.90
N GLU A 277 -12.84 9.45 9.62
CA GLU A 277 -13.37 10.72 9.13
C GLU A 277 -13.06 11.87 10.12
N GLY A 278 -13.28 13.10 9.67
CA GLY A 278 -13.05 14.29 10.48
C GLY A 278 -11.58 14.75 10.53
N LEU A 279 -10.74 14.28 9.59
CA LEU A 279 -9.32 14.65 9.48
C LEU A 279 -9.12 16.10 9.02
N GLY A 280 -10.14 16.71 8.40
CA GLY A 280 -10.07 18.09 7.91
C GLY A 280 -9.15 18.30 6.70
N VAL A 281 -8.77 17.22 6.01
CA VAL A 281 -8.00 17.22 4.76
C VAL A 281 -8.58 16.18 3.80
N THR A 282 -8.28 16.33 2.52
CA THR A 282 -8.64 15.35 1.48
C THR A 282 -7.38 14.70 0.92
N GLY A 283 -7.53 13.47 0.45
CA GLY A 283 -6.53 12.83 -0.39
C GLY A 283 -6.59 13.29 -1.85
N ILE A 284 -6.07 12.42 -2.70
CA ILE A 284 -6.02 12.56 -4.15
C ILE A 284 -6.46 11.22 -4.78
N ALA A 285 -6.95 11.27 -6.00
CA ALA A 285 -7.28 10.06 -6.73
C ALA A 285 -5.99 9.31 -7.13
N GLU A 286 -5.96 8.01 -6.88
CA GLU A 286 -4.85 7.16 -7.31
C GLU A 286 -4.92 6.92 -8.83
N PRO A 287 -3.79 6.87 -9.53
CA PRO A 287 -3.74 6.61 -10.96
C PRO A 287 -4.05 5.14 -11.28
N ARG A 288 -4.41 4.87 -12.54
CA ARG A 288 -4.58 3.53 -13.07
C ARG A 288 -3.33 3.07 -13.82
N PHE A 289 -2.96 1.81 -13.64
CA PHE A 289 -1.95 1.16 -14.46
C PHE A 289 -2.36 1.25 -15.94
N GLY A 290 -1.42 1.63 -16.81
CA GLY A 290 -1.71 1.85 -18.23
C GLY A 290 -2.23 3.24 -18.59
N GLN A 291 -2.55 4.09 -17.61
CA GLN A 291 -3.03 5.45 -17.86
C GLN A 291 -1.92 6.47 -17.56
N SER A 292 -1.35 7.06 -18.61
CA SER A 292 -0.57 8.30 -18.43
C SER A 292 -1.54 9.45 -18.20
N GLN A 293 -1.41 10.16 -17.07
CA GLN A 293 -2.03 11.48 -16.97
C GLN A 293 -1.24 12.44 -17.86
N GLU A 294 -1.87 12.96 -18.92
CA GLU A 294 -1.33 14.14 -19.61
C GLU A 294 -1.33 15.29 -18.61
N VAL A 295 -0.15 15.88 -18.38
CA VAL A 295 0.07 17.02 -17.49
C VAL A 295 -0.48 18.29 -18.12
#